data_AF-A0A3C0PEC2-F1
#
_entry.id   AF-A0A3C0PEC2-F1
#
_cell.length_a   1.000
_cell.length_b   1.000
_cell.length_c   1.000
_cell.angle_alpha   90.00
_cell.angle_beta   90.00
_cell.angle_gamma   90.00
#
_symmetry.space_group_name_H-M   'P 1'
#
loop_
_entity.id
_entity.type
_entity.pdbx_description
1 polymer ?
#
loop_
_entity_poly.entity_id
_entity_poly.type
_entity_poly.pdbx_seq_one_letter_code
_entity_poly.pdbx_strand_id
1 'polypeptide(L)'
;MLLMLSSLTFSQTTQPIEISSSRQAEGSPSFSDRSQYNSYDFCNSPLGLLKRDSMRVKLNLGMRTTSWHEKDNSDSLKQSATSWNIPDIMIGKPGSIYLRLYYSPVNIHDETKTSTDSVSTFSQKLSLPLNRFGITVAGQTNSGIFQMAVRGKGYYGEETLSDSKNTRLIMGLEDLSLTLGSHIHELVTIGLNGSATAKLDTLLYKTNTTYHDRYFTGLIPVLGWYIDFGKEGFPVASDFSFELGTHRFVYVSGIDEDKDPIRGDSLAWKWQTIGDIPGGDLVYHPALYLGYWRNHYQRYAYTESNDDLDVGDEVSGNDWKISSFSFGLGTSVD
;
A
#
# COMPACT_ATOMS: atom_id res chain seq x y z
N MET A 1 -23.99 -30.52 -19.84
CA MET A 1 -23.98 -29.05 -20.00
C MET A 1 -24.06 -28.46 -18.60
N LEU A 2 -22.95 -28.53 -17.87
CA LEU A 2 -22.84 -28.19 -16.45
C LEU A 2 -22.12 -26.85 -16.37
N LEU A 3 -22.76 -25.87 -15.72
CA LEU A 3 -22.21 -24.57 -15.39
C LEU A 3 -21.04 -24.75 -14.40
N MET A 4 -19.82 -24.87 -14.90
CA MET A 4 -18.62 -24.51 -14.14
C MET A 4 -18.36 -23.03 -14.35
N LEU A 5 -19.11 -22.19 -13.64
CA LEU A 5 -18.72 -20.80 -13.40
C LEU A 5 -17.49 -20.82 -12.49
N SER A 6 -16.32 -20.76 -13.12
CA SER A 6 -15.22 -19.86 -12.77
C SER A 6 -15.14 -19.43 -11.29
N SER A 7 -14.71 -20.34 -10.44
CA SER A 7 -14.08 -20.08 -9.14
C SER A 7 -12.63 -19.56 -9.27
N LEU A 8 -12.19 -19.29 -10.50
CA LEU A 8 -10.88 -18.73 -10.87
C LEU A 8 -11.06 -17.24 -11.15
N THR A 9 -10.77 -16.37 -10.17
CA THR A 9 -10.36 -14.92 -10.26
C THR A 9 -10.86 -14.00 -9.13
N PHE A 10 -11.29 -14.50 -7.97
CA PHE A 10 -11.55 -13.61 -6.81
C PHE A 10 -10.38 -13.46 -5.83
N SER A 11 -9.33 -14.29 -5.91
CA SER A 11 -8.32 -14.37 -4.84
C SER A 11 -7.13 -13.40 -4.95
N GLN A 12 -6.89 -12.75 -6.10
CA GLN A 12 -5.70 -11.87 -6.26
C GLN A 12 -6.03 -10.38 -6.32
N THR A 13 -7.28 -10.00 -6.56
CA THR A 13 -7.73 -8.59 -6.54
C THR A 13 -8.38 -8.18 -5.23
N THR A 14 -8.55 -9.12 -4.31
CA THR A 14 -8.99 -8.92 -2.93
C THR A 14 -7.81 -8.78 -1.96
N GLN A 15 -6.64 -8.27 -2.39
CA GLN A 15 -5.77 -7.67 -1.40
C GLN A 15 -6.59 -6.56 -0.72
N PRO A 16 -6.87 -6.66 0.59
CA PRO A 16 -7.58 -5.62 1.29
C PRO A 16 -6.86 -4.28 1.03
N ILE A 17 -7.60 -3.18 0.86
CA ILE A 17 -6.91 -1.90 0.96
C ILE A 17 -6.42 -1.83 2.39
N GLU A 18 -5.12 -1.80 2.55
CA GLU A 18 -4.56 -1.68 3.89
C GLU A 18 -3.96 -0.31 4.14
N ILE A 19 -3.99 0.10 5.40
CA ILE A 19 -3.28 1.29 5.88
C ILE A 19 -1.79 1.18 5.57
N SER A 20 -1.14 2.31 5.35
CA SER A 20 0.21 2.30 4.77
C SER A 20 1.24 1.59 5.65
N SER A 21 1.04 1.66 6.97
CA SER A 21 1.85 0.95 7.96
C SER A 21 1.66 -0.57 7.95
N SER A 22 0.50 -1.12 7.56
CA SER A 22 0.31 -2.58 7.49
C SER A 22 1.07 -3.18 6.31
N ARG A 23 1.06 -2.54 5.13
CA ARG A 23 1.87 -2.99 3.97
C ARG A 23 3.36 -3.06 4.26
N GLN A 24 3.83 -2.21 5.18
CA GLN A 24 5.22 -2.22 5.66
C GLN A 24 5.43 -3.20 6.82
N ALA A 25 4.41 -3.42 7.66
CA ALA A 25 4.44 -4.45 8.70
C ALA A 25 4.35 -5.88 8.14
N GLU A 26 3.77 -6.07 6.96
CA GLU A 26 3.85 -7.32 6.18
C GLU A 26 5.22 -7.53 5.51
N GLY A 27 6.04 -6.47 5.41
CA GLY A 27 7.29 -6.47 4.65
C GLY A 27 8.52 -6.90 5.44
N SER A 28 9.52 -7.39 4.70
CA SER A 28 10.85 -7.75 5.22
C SER A 28 11.59 -6.50 5.73
N PRO A 29 11.92 -6.39 7.04
CA PRO A 29 12.61 -5.22 7.57
C PRO A 29 13.95 -5.05 6.85
N SER A 30 14.14 -3.90 6.20
CA SER A 30 15.44 -3.54 5.63
C SER A 30 16.27 -2.89 6.73
N PHE A 31 17.17 -3.67 7.33
CA PHE A 31 18.18 -3.14 8.23
C PHE A 31 19.30 -2.54 7.38
N SER A 32 19.33 -1.22 7.29
CA SER A 32 20.44 -0.45 6.73
C SER A 32 21.31 0.13 7.86
N ASP A 33 22.46 0.69 7.49
CA ASP A 33 23.24 1.59 8.35
C ASP A 33 22.33 2.73 8.91
N ARG A 34 22.61 3.16 10.15
CA ARG A 34 22.00 4.32 10.83
C ARG A 34 22.05 5.57 9.96
N SER A 35 23.12 5.81 9.20
CA SER A 35 23.21 6.98 8.31
C SER A 35 22.11 7.02 7.24
N GLN A 36 21.55 5.86 6.89
CA GLN A 36 20.48 5.71 5.92
C GLN A 36 19.09 5.74 6.56
N TYR A 37 19.01 5.83 7.89
CA TYR A 37 17.75 5.82 8.61
C TYR A 37 16.88 7.02 8.22
N ASN A 38 15.62 6.76 7.88
CA ASN A 38 14.65 7.81 7.60
C ASN A 38 13.21 7.37 7.89
N SER A 39 12.47 8.18 8.66
CA SER A 39 11.02 8.06 8.86
C SER A 39 10.20 7.97 7.56
N TYR A 40 10.71 8.47 6.42
CA TYR A 40 10.07 8.25 5.11
C TYR A 40 10.10 6.79 4.69
N ASP A 41 11.22 6.11 4.89
CA ASP A 41 11.40 4.73 4.46
C ASP A 41 10.73 3.78 5.47
N PHE A 42 10.85 4.05 6.78
CA PHE A 42 10.29 3.19 7.82
C PHE A 42 8.81 3.40 8.08
N CYS A 43 8.37 4.65 8.19
CA CYS A 43 7.01 5.00 8.58
C CYS A 43 6.17 5.51 7.43
N ASN A 44 6.73 5.56 6.22
CA ASN A 44 6.07 6.13 5.05
C ASN A 44 5.60 7.58 5.32
N SER A 45 6.24 8.29 6.27
CA SER A 45 5.91 9.67 6.60
C SER A 45 6.55 10.60 5.57
N PRO A 46 5.76 11.39 4.81
CA PRO A 46 6.31 12.31 3.81
C PRO A 46 7.22 13.38 4.41
N LEU A 47 7.14 13.64 5.71
CA LEU A 47 8.02 14.56 6.43
C LEU A 47 9.47 14.08 6.51
N GLY A 48 9.72 12.77 6.41
CA GLY A 48 11.07 12.23 6.32
C GLY A 48 11.86 12.69 5.08
N LEU A 49 11.19 13.23 4.06
CA LEU A 49 11.86 13.83 2.90
C LEU A 49 12.64 15.11 3.27
N LEU A 50 12.26 15.79 4.36
CA LEU A 50 12.96 16.97 4.85
C LEU A 50 14.29 16.64 5.55
N LYS A 51 14.48 15.38 5.96
CA LYS A 51 15.64 14.89 6.73
C LYS A 51 16.84 14.50 5.86
N ARG A 52 16.68 14.37 4.54
CA ARG A 52 17.77 13.93 3.65
C ARG A 52 18.61 15.12 3.18
N ASP A 53 19.92 15.04 3.38
CA ASP A 53 20.87 16.12 3.06
C ASP A 53 21.24 16.27 1.58
N SER A 54 20.74 15.42 0.68
CA SER A 54 21.10 15.50 -0.74
C SER A 54 19.92 15.84 -1.69
N MET A 55 19.93 17.11 -2.10
CA MET A 55 19.74 17.65 -3.47
C MET A 55 18.43 18.35 -3.91
N ARG A 56 18.67 19.34 -4.80
CA ARG A 56 17.72 20.32 -5.38
C ARG A 56 16.98 19.86 -6.62
N VAL A 57 17.48 18.86 -7.36
CA VAL A 57 16.75 18.12 -8.40
C VAL A 57 17.34 16.72 -8.48
N LYS A 58 16.54 15.66 -8.34
CA LYS A 58 16.92 14.26 -8.56
C LYS A 58 15.94 13.63 -9.54
N LEU A 59 16.47 12.92 -10.54
CA LEU A 59 15.72 12.12 -11.49
C LEU A 59 16.12 10.66 -11.29
N ASN A 60 15.18 9.82 -10.88
CA ASN A 60 15.42 8.38 -10.79
C ASN A 60 14.79 7.66 -11.98
N LEU A 61 15.55 6.74 -12.54
CA LEU A 61 15.09 5.74 -13.49
C LEU A 61 15.37 4.37 -12.89
N GLY A 62 14.37 3.50 -12.84
CA GLY A 62 14.54 2.16 -12.29
C GLY A 62 13.61 1.17 -12.95
N MET A 63 14.03 -0.09 -12.99
CA MET A 63 13.22 -1.22 -13.41
C MET A 63 13.33 -2.32 -12.35
N ARG A 64 12.19 -2.85 -11.91
CA ARG A 64 12.12 -4.01 -11.03
C ARG A 64 11.21 -5.04 -11.66
N THR A 65 11.70 -6.27 -11.74
CA THR A 65 10.91 -7.43 -12.18
C THR A 65 10.78 -8.39 -11.02
N THR A 66 9.56 -8.86 -10.75
CA THR A 66 9.28 -9.90 -9.74
C THR A 66 8.54 -11.02 -10.45
N SER A 67 8.96 -12.27 -10.25
CA SER A 67 8.32 -13.43 -10.89
C SER A 67 8.11 -14.54 -9.87
N TRP A 68 6.92 -15.11 -9.89
CA TRP A 68 6.52 -16.25 -9.08
C TRP A 68 6.18 -17.42 -10.01
N HIS A 69 6.73 -18.58 -9.69
CA HIS A 69 6.49 -19.82 -10.42
C HIS A 69 6.16 -20.91 -9.40
N GLU A 70 4.97 -21.48 -9.50
CA GLU A 70 4.63 -22.67 -8.73
C GLU A 70 5.37 -23.88 -9.32
N LYS A 71 6.08 -24.62 -8.46
CA LYS A 71 7.11 -25.58 -8.89
C LYS A 71 6.55 -26.92 -9.35
N ASP A 72 5.37 -27.31 -8.89
CA ASP A 72 4.78 -28.63 -9.16
C ASP A 72 3.24 -28.58 -9.16
N ASN A 73 2.62 -28.51 -10.34
CA ASN A 73 1.28 -29.05 -10.63
C ASN A 73 0.91 -28.94 -12.12
N SER A 74 -0.01 -29.78 -12.57
CA SER A 74 -0.61 -29.77 -13.93
C SER A 74 -1.29 -28.44 -14.28
N ASP A 75 -1.70 -27.68 -13.25
CA ASP A 75 -2.16 -26.31 -13.34
C ASP A 75 -1.06 -25.36 -12.87
N SER A 76 -0.20 -24.92 -13.80
CA SER A 76 0.89 -24.01 -13.45
C SER A 76 0.41 -22.56 -13.55
N LEU A 77 0.40 -21.83 -12.43
CA LEU A 77 0.27 -20.37 -12.41
C LEU A 77 1.67 -19.74 -12.53
N LYS A 78 1.85 -18.85 -13.50
CA LYS A 78 3.03 -17.98 -13.58
C LYS A 78 2.59 -16.54 -13.47
N GLN A 79 3.07 -15.87 -12.43
CA GLN A 79 2.84 -14.45 -12.23
C GLN A 79 4.16 -13.70 -12.39
N SER A 80 4.14 -12.61 -13.14
CA SER A 80 5.27 -11.69 -13.21
C SER A 80 4.80 -10.24 -13.20
N ALA A 81 5.54 -9.39 -12.53
CA ALA A 81 5.29 -7.96 -12.49
C ALA A 81 6.57 -7.21 -12.85
N THR A 82 6.48 -6.33 -13.84
CA THR A 82 7.57 -5.43 -14.22
C THR A 82 7.14 -4.00 -13.92
N SER A 83 7.79 -3.38 -12.94
CA SER A 83 7.59 -1.98 -12.59
C SER A 83 8.73 -1.13 -13.09
N TRP A 84 8.40 0.00 -13.69
CA TRP A 84 9.34 1.06 -14.04
C TRP A 84 9.13 2.24 -13.10
N ASN A 85 10.17 2.99 -12.79
CA ASN A 85 10.08 4.27 -12.08
C ASN A 85 10.63 5.35 -13.00
N ILE A 86 9.77 5.93 -13.85
CA ILE A 86 10.19 6.85 -14.91
C ILE A 86 9.06 7.83 -15.24
N PRO A 87 9.17 9.15 -14.99
CA PRO A 87 10.17 9.82 -14.17
C PRO A 87 9.78 9.86 -12.69
N ASP A 88 10.76 9.75 -11.80
CA ASP A 88 10.63 10.15 -10.39
C ASP A 88 11.51 11.38 -10.15
N ILE A 89 10.86 12.54 -10.10
CA ILE A 89 11.46 13.87 -9.99
C ILE A 89 11.28 14.36 -8.56
N MET A 90 12.38 14.74 -7.96
CA MET A 90 12.43 15.27 -6.60
C MET A 90 13.13 16.63 -6.62
N ILE A 91 12.47 17.69 -6.18
CA ILE A 91 12.98 19.07 -6.18
C ILE A 91 12.80 19.65 -4.79
N GLY A 92 13.84 20.22 -4.22
CA GLY A 92 13.70 20.81 -2.89
C GLY A 92 14.97 21.31 -2.26
N LYS A 93 14.83 21.95 -1.12
CA LYS A 93 15.94 22.27 -0.24
C LYS A 93 15.78 21.42 1.03
N PRO A 94 16.79 20.59 1.38
CA PRO A 94 16.82 19.88 2.67
C PRO A 94 16.49 20.83 3.83
N GLY A 95 15.66 20.38 4.75
CA GLY A 95 15.21 21.20 5.88
C GLY A 95 14.48 22.49 5.48
N SER A 96 13.76 22.55 4.36
CA SER A 96 12.92 23.73 4.04
C SER A 96 11.66 23.36 3.26
N ILE A 97 11.80 22.89 2.03
CA ILE A 97 10.66 22.54 1.18
C ILE A 97 11.09 21.47 0.20
N TYR A 98 10.15 20.59 -0.13
CA TYR A 98 10.37 19.48 -1.01
C TYR A 98 9.11 19.20 -1.84
N LEU A 99 9.32 18.88 -3.10
CA LEU A 99 8.33 18.44 -4.07
C LEU A 99 8.83 17.14 -4.69
N ARG A 100 8.01 16.10 -4.68
CA ARG A 100 8.22 14.86 -5.42
C ARG A 100 7.07 14.69 -6.40
N LEU A 101 7.40 14.41 -7.65
CA LEU A 101 6.48 13.94 -8.68
C LEU A 101 7.00 12.61 -9.15
N TYR A 102 6.19 11.56 -9.11
CA TYR A 102 6.61 10.27 -9.64
C TYR A 102 5.55 9.67 -10.53
N TYR A 103 6.03 8.95 -11.54
CA TYR A 103 5.25 8.05 -12.37
C TYR A 103 5.95 6.69 -12.39
N SER A 104 5.20 5.66 -12.04
CA SER A 104 5.71 4.30 -11.85
C SER A 104 4.75 3.30 -12.51
N PRO A 105 4.85 3.10 -13.83
CA PRO A 105 4.00 2.12 -14.50
C PRO A 105 4.42 0.70 -14.12
N VAL A 106 3.44 -0.16 -13.86
CA VAL A 106 3.61 -1.56 -13.51
C VAL A 106 2.83 -2.40 -14.50
N ASN A 107 3.49 -3.31 -15.19
CA ASN A 107 2.84 -4.32 -16.02
C ASN A 107 2.79 -5.62 -15.24
N ILE A 108 1.58 -6.07 -14.91
CA ILE A 108 1.34 -7.38 -14.29
C ILE A 108 0.94 -8.34 -15.40
N HIS A 109 1.60 -9.49 -15.44
CA HIS A 109 1.32 -10.57 -16.36
C HIS A 109 1.05 -11.85 -15.58
N ASP A 110 -0.14 -12.41 -15.79
CA ASP A 110 -0.51 -13.71 -15.28
C ASP A 110 -0.75 -14.67 -16.43
N GLU A 111 -0.06 -15.80 -16.41
CA GLU A 111 -0.31 -16.91 -17.31
C GLU A 111 -0.84 -18.08 -16.49
N THR A 112 -2.09 -18.47 -16.80
CA THR A 112 -2.72 -19.63 -16.18
C THR A 112 -2.85 -20.70 -17.24
N LYS A 113 -2.29 -21.88 -16.97
CA LYS A 113 -2.51 -23.07 -17.79
C LYS A 113 -3.45 -23.99 -17.02
N THR A 114 -4.60 -24.28 -17.60
CA THR A 114 -5.51 -25.29 -17.07
C THR A 114 -5.52 -26.49 -17.99
N SER A 115 -5.24 -27.68 -17.43
CA SER A 115 -5.42 -28.95 -18.14
C SER A 115 -6.76 -29.54 -17.74
N THR A 116 -7.78 -29.38 -18.58
CA THR A 116 -8.99 -30.21 -18.44
C THR A 116 -8.70 -31.59 -19.01
N ASP A 117 -9.00 -32.64 -18.23
CA ASP A 117 -8.86 -34.04 -18.64
C ASP A 117 -9.43 -34.24 -20.05
N SER A 118 -8.55 -34.64 -20.97
CA SER A 118 -8.79 -34.90 -22.40
C SER A 118 -9.08 -33.68 -23.32
N VAL A 119 -8.03 -33.29 -24.08
CA VAL A 119 -8.04 -32.69 -25.45
C VAL A 119 -7.85 -31.16 -25.61
N SER A 120 -7.87 -30.32 -24.58
CA SER A 120 -7.45 -28.90 -24.78
C SER A 120 -6.73 -28.30 -23.60
N THR A 121 -5.48 -27.89 -23.80
CA THR A 121 -4.77 -26.98 -22.89
C THR A 121 -5.24 -25.56 -23.20
N PHE A 122 -5.89 -24.91 -22.23
CA PHE A 122 -6.24 -23.51 -22.35
C PHE A 122 -5.18 -22.68 -21.60
N SER A 123 -4.59 -21.71 -22.29
CA SER A 123 -3.62 -20.77 -21.72
C SER A 123 -4.24 -19.39 -21.78
N GLN A 124 -4.69 -18.86 -20.64
CA GLN A 124 -5.11 -17.47 -20.55
C GLN A 124 -3.88 -16.63 -20.20
N LYS A 125 -3.62 -15.60 -21.03
CA LYS A 125 -2.63 -14.58 -20.74
C LYS A 125 -3.31 -13.29 -20.33
N LEU A 126 -3.14 -12.93 -19.07
CA LEU A 126 -3.56 -11.67 -18.50
C LEU A 126 -2.45 -10.64 -18.65
N SER A 127 -2.81 -9.43 -19.07
CA SER A 127 -1.92 -8.28 -18.99
C SER A 127 -2.68 -7.11 -18.40
N LEU A 128 -2.19 -6.63 -17.26
CA LEU A 128 -2.73 -5.48 -16.55
C LEU A 128 -1.64 -4.39 -16.48
N PRO A 129 -1.59 -3.46 -17.44
CA PRO A 129 -0.81 -2.24 -17.31
C PRO A 129 -1.46 -1.29 -16.29
N LEU A 130 -0.79 -1.07 -15.17
CA LEU A 130 -1.17 -0.11 -14.13
C LEU A 130 -0.25 1.11 -14.19
N ASN A 131 -0.82 2.25 -14.51
CA ASN A 131 -0.18 3.56 -14.44
C ASN A 131 -0.28 4.09 -13.02
N ARG A 132 0.82 4.09 -12.24
CA ARG A 132 0.84 4.70 -10.91
C ARG A 132 1.49 6.07 -10.98
N PHE A 133 0.93 7.03 -10.28
CA PHE A 133 1.42 8.40 -10.25
C PHE A 133 1.23 8.99 -8.86
N GLY A 134 2.04 9.99 -8.53
CA GLY A 134 1.81 10.74 -7.31
C GLY A 134 2.60 12.02 -7.20
N ILE A 135 2.10 12.86 -6.30
CA ILE A 135 2.68 14.12 -5.88
C ILE A 135 2.88 14.08 -4.37
N THR A 136 4.00 14.60 -3.90
CA THR A 136 4.24 14.83 -2.47
C THR A 136 4.87 16.20 -2.32
N VAL A 137 4.31 17.02 -1.45
CA VAL A 137 4.88 18.31 -1.04
C VAL A 137 5.12 18.24 0.44
N ALA A 138 6.33 18.57 0.89
CA ALA A 138 6.66 18.69 2.30
C ALA A 138 7.36 20.03 2.53
N GLY A 139 7.13 20.65 3.67
CA GLY A 139 7.76 21.92 4.03
C GLY A 139 7.89 22.06 5.52
N GLN A 140 8.83 22.91 5.93
CA GLN A 140 9.01 23.29 7.33
C GLN A 140 9.24 24.78 7.49
N THR A 141 8.97 25.29 8.68
CA THR A 141 9.25 26.68 9.04
C THR A 141 10.75 26.95 9.05
N ASN A 142 11.15 28.22 8.95
CA ASN A 142 12.56 28.61 9.06
C ASN A 142 13.20 28.18 10.38
N SER A 143 12.40 28.07 11.45
CA SER A 143 12.84 27.57 12.75
C SER A 143 13.04 26.05 12.79
N GLY A 144 12.58 25.30 11.78
CA GLY A 144 12.53 23.84 11.77
C GLY A 144 11.46 23.23 12.67
N ILE A 145 10.91 23.99 13.63
CA ILE A 145 10.02 23.49 14.69
C ILE A 145 8.73 22.89 14.14
N PHE A 146 8.15 23.46 13.08
CA PHE A 146 6.90 22.98 12.50
C PHE A 146 7.11 22.50 11.08
N GLN A 147 6.50 21.37 10.77
CA GLN A 147 6.58 20.72 9.48
C GLN A 147 5.18 20.31 9.01
N MET A 148 4.96 20.36 7.70
CA MET A 148 3.72 19.94 7.07
C MET A 148 4.02 19.25 5.74
N ALA A 149 3.26 18.22 5.42
CA ALA A 149 3.31 17.58 4.11
C ALA A 149 1.92 17.17 3.62
N VAL A 150 1.75 17.22 2.31
CA VAL A 150 0.58 16.73 1.59
C VAL A 150 1.05 15.72 0.55
N ARG A 151 0.34 14.60 0.43
CA ARG A 151 0.66 13.55 -0.53
C ARG A 151 -0.61 13.06 -1.21
N GLY A 152 -0.52 12.90 -2.53
CA GLY A 152 -1.56 12.30 -3.35
C GLY A 152 -0.95 11.24 -4.25
N LYS A 153 -1.41 10.00 -4.15
CA LYS A 153 -0.95 8.86 -4.92
C LYS A 153 -2.16 8.14 -5.50
N GLY A 154 -2.11 7.82 -6.79
CA GLY A 154 -3.17 7.13 -7.48
C GLY A 154 -2.67 6.16 -8.52
N TYR A 155 -3.59 5.34 -9.02
CA TYR A 155 -3.33 4.42 -10.12
C TYR A 155 -4.54 4.28 -11.03
N TYR A 156 -4.25 3.88 -12.27
CA TYR A 156 -5.23 3.56 -13.29
C TYR A 156 -4.69 2.48 -14.22
N GLY A 157 -5.48 1.47 -14.55
CA GLY A 157 -5.13 0.46 -15.52
C GLY A 157 -6.33 -0.27 -16.09
N GLU A 158 -6.15 -0.81 -17.28
CA GLU A 158 -7.15 -1.60 -17.97
C GLU A 158 -6.58 -2.98 -18.29
N GLU A 159 -7.20 -4.02 -17.74
CA GLU A 159 -6.91 -5.41 -18.06
C GLU A 159 -7.59 -5.76 -19.38
N THR A 160 -6.82 -6.33 -20.31
CA THR A 160 -7.40 -6.93 -21.52
C THR A 160 -7.13 -8.43 -21.49
N LEU A 161 -8.19 -9.23 -21.43
CA LEU A 161 -8.11 -10.68 -21.58
C LEU A 161 -7.86 -11.00 -23.06
N SER A 162 -6.84 -11.81 -23.34
CA SER A 162 -6.39 -12.11 -24.71
C SER A 162 -7.48 -12.73 -25.60
N ASP A 163 -8.40 -13.50 -25.01
CA ASP A 163 -9.47 -14.22 -25.72
C ASP A 163 -10.88 -13.63 -25.52
N SER A 164 -11.01 -12.51 -24.79
CA SER A 164 -12.32 -11.91 -24.50
C SER A 164 -12.42 -10.47 -25.00
N LYS A 165 -13.62 -10.03 -25.39
CA LYS A 165 -13.90 -8.62 -25.67
C LYS A 165 -14.10 -7.79 -24.39
N ASN A 166 -14.00 -8.41 -23.21
CA ASN A 166 -14.23 -7.76 -21.93
C ASN A 166 -12.95 -7.04 -21.48
N THR A 167 -13.14 -5.88 -20.89
CA THR A 167 -12.07 -5.06 -20.33
C THR A 167 -12.34 -4.88 -18.85
N ARG A 168 -11.36 -5.15 -18.00
CA ARG A 168 -11.48 -4.81 -16.58
C ARG A 168 -10.81 -3.47 -16.35
N LEU A 169 -11.51 -2.53 -15.74
CA LEU A 169 -10.96 -1.25 -15.34
C LEU A 169 -10.63 -1.29 -13.85
N ILE A 170 -9.38 -0.93 -13.52
CA ILE A 170 -8.91 -0.81 -12.14
C ILE A 170 -8.36 0.61 -11.94
N MET A 171 -8.86 1.32 -10.95
CA MET A 171 -8.36 2.64 -10.59
C MET A 171 -8.49 2.90 -9.09
N GLY A 172 -7.69 3.81 -8.56
CA GLY A 172 -7.78 4.11 -7.14
C GLY A 172 -6.86 5.23 -6.67
N LEU A 173 -7.12 5.64 -5.44
CA LEU A 173 -6.27 6.50 -4.63
C LEU A 173 -5.56 5.62 -3.60
N GLU A 174 -4.25 5.44 -3.77
CA GLU A 174 -3.43 4.69 -2.81
C GLU A 174 -3.26 5.44 -1.51
N ASP A 175 -3.16 6.77 -1.59
CA ASP A 175 -3.02 7.63 -0.45
C ASP A 175 -3.31 9.09 -0.82
N LEU A 176 -4.27 9.69 -0.15
CA LEU A 176 -4.44 11.14 -0.05
C LEU A 176 -4.24 11.52 1.41
N SER A 177 -3.12 12.14 1.74
CA SER A 177 -2.73 12.41 3.13
C SER A 177 -2.26 13.84 3.39
N LEU A 178 -2.55 14.29 4.61
CA LEU A 178 -1.97 15.46 5.26
C LEU A 178 -1.20 14.97 6.48
N THR A 179 0.05 15.40 6.62
CA THR A 179 0.91 15.09 7.77
C THR A 179 1.41 16.39 8.38
N LEU A 180 1.30 16.50 9.69
CA LEU A 180 1.84 17.59 10.49
C LEU A 180 2.93 17.03 11.40
N GLY A 181 4.01 17.76 11.60
CA GLY A 181 5.11 17.36 12.46
C GLY A 181 5.63 18.53 13.27
N SER A 182 6.16 18.24 14.45
CA SER A 182 6.84 19.22 15.27
C SER A 182 8.06 18.65 15.99
N HIS A 183 9.15 19.41 15.97
CA HIS A 183 10.30 19.17 16.83
C HIS A 183 10.02 19.73 18.22
N ILE A 184 9.75 18.83 19.16
CA ILE A 184 9.51 19.20 20.57
C ILE A 184 10.82 19.21 21.39
N HIS A 185 11.85 18.55 20.88
CA HIS A 185 13.20 18.50 21.43
C HIS A 185 14.19 18.35 20.26
N GLU A 186 15.47 18.68 20.47
CA GLU A 186 16.51 18.52 19.45
C GLU A 186 16.69 17.08 18.94
N LEU A 187 16.16 16.10 19.67
CA LEU A 187 16.20 14.67 19.34
C LEU A 187 14.83 14.08 19.06
N VAL A 188 13.73 14.81 19.28
CA VAL A 188 12.38 14.24 19.27
C VAL A 188 11.49 15.01 18.32
N THR A 189 10.96 14.31 17.34
CA THR A 189 9.93 14.79 16.42
C THR A 189 8.66 14.00 16.68
N ILE A 190 7.54 14.70 16.87
CA ILE A 190 6.22 14.08 16.90
C ILE A 190 5.49 14.49 15.64
N GLY A 191 4.79 13.56 14.99
CA GLY A 191 3.89 13.89 13.90
C GLY A 191 2.55 13.19 13.99
N LEU A 192 1.60 13.78 13.27
CA LEU A 192 0.22 13.34 13.14
C LEU A 192 -0.11 13.27 11.66
N ASN A 193 -0.83 12.25 11.22
CA ASN A 193 -1.33 12.16 9.85
C ASN A 193 -2.82 11.85 9.80
N GLY A 194 -3.48 12.45 8.81
CA GLY A 194 -4.81 12.07 8.36
C GLY A 194 -4.72 11.66 6.89
N SER A 195 -5.33 10.54 6.52
CA SER A 195 -5.36 10.09 5.13
C SER A 195 -6.64 9.40 4.71
N ALA A 196 -6.76 9.20 3.41
CA ALA A 196 -7.84 8.47 2.78
C ALA A 196 -7.31 7.63 1.62
N THR A 197 -7.96 6.49 1.38
CA THR A 197 -7.63 5.57 0.29
C THR A 197 -8.91 5.07 -0.36
N ALA A 198 -8.88 4.82 -1.67
CA ALA A 198 -10.02 4.29 -2.42
C ALA A 198 -9.56 3.39 -3.57
N LYS A 199 -10.36 2.39 -3.92
CA LYS A 199 -10.17 1.49 -5.04
C LYS A 199 -11.51 1.23 -5.71
N LEU A 200 -11.50 1.32 -7.02
CA LEU A 200 -12.55 0.84 -7.91
C LEU A 200 -11.95 -0.25 -8.79
N ASP A 201 -12.67 -1.35 -8.91
CA ASP A 201 -12.35 -2.48 -9.76
C ASP A 201 -13.64 -2.94 -10.43
N THR A 202 -13.72 -2.83 -11.75
CA THR A 202 -14.96 -3.11 -12.50
C THR A 202 -14.72 -3.84 -13.80
N LEU A 203 -15.67 -4.70 -14.17
CA LEU A 203 -15.66 -5.43 -15.44
C LEU A 203 -16.59 -4.78 -16.47
N LEU A 204 -16.05 -4.47 -17.65
CA LEU A 204 -16.74 -3.86 -18.79
C LEU A 204 -16.98 -4.89 -19.88
N TYR A 205 -18.25 -5.12 -20.22
CA TYR A 205 -18.64 -5.98 -21.34
C TYR A 205 -18.86 -5.13 -22.61
N LYS A 206 -18.25 -5.52 -23.73
CA LYS A 206 -18.32 -4.74 -24.98
C LYS A 206 -19.65 -4.87 -25.73
N THR A 207 -20.51 -5.81 -25.33
CA THR A 207 -21.78 -6.15 -26.03
C THR A 207 -23.01 -5.41 -25.49
N ASN A 208 -22.94 -4.83 -24.30
CA ASN A 208 -23.96 -3.98 -23.71
C ASN A 208 -23.22 -2.97 -22.84
N THR A 209 -23.49 -1.67 -22.99
CA THR A 209 -22.88 -0.55 -22.23
C THR A 209 -23.22 -0.57 -20.73
N THR A 210 -23.31 -1.74 -20.13
CA THR A 210 -23.84 -2.01 -18.81
C THR A 210 -22.71 -2.62 -17.98
N TYR A 211 -22.37 -1.95 -16.87
CA TYR A 211 -21.34 -2.36 -15.94
C TYR A 211 -21.89 -3.52 -15.11
N HIS A 212 -21.22 -4.67 -15.11
CA HIS A 212 -21.82 -5.88 -14.52
C HIS A 212 -21.11 -6.46 -13.30
N ASP A 213 -19.94 -5.96 -12.93
CA ASP A 213 -19.36 -6.20 -11.61
C ASP A 213 -18.60 -4.94 -11.20
N ARG A 214 -18.95 -4.35 -10.06
CA ARG A 214 -18.27 -3.18 -9.48
C ARG A 214 -17.89 -3.53 -8.05
N TYR A 215 -16.60 -3.53 -7.79
CA TYR A 215 -16.04 -3.55 -6.45
C TYR A 215 -15.50 -2.16 -6.15
N PHE A 216 -16.09 -1.49 -5.16
CA PHE A 216 -15.55 -0.25 -4.62
C PHE A 216 -15.18 -0.46 -3.17
N THR A 217 -13.98 -0.03 -2.78
CA THR A 217 -13.59 -0.03 -1.38
C THR A 217 -12.78 1.21 -1.00
N GLY A 218 -12.90 1.67 0.24
CA GLY A 218 -12.11 2.79 0.76
C GLY A 218 -11.97 2.82 2.28
N LEU A 219 -10.89 3.46 2.73
CA LEU A 219 -10.64 3.77 4.15
C LEU A 219 -10.66 5.28 4.33
N ILE A 220 -11.56 5.76 5.19
CA ILE A 220 -11.64 7.16 5.57
C ILE A 220 -12.41 7.31 6.91
N PRO A 221 -11.90 8.07 7.88
CA PRO A 221 -10.53 8.57 7.95
C PRO A 221 -9.54 7.43 8.24
N VAL A 222 -8.30 7.62 7.81
CA VAL A 222 -7.14 6.98 8.43
C VAL A 222 -6.44 8.04 9.27
N LEU A 223 -6.25 7.77 10.55
CA LEU A 223 -5.58 8.66 11.49
C LEU A 223 -4.35 7.96 12.03
N GLY A 224 -3.24 8.66 12.07
CA GLY A 224 -2.01 8.12 12.63
C GLY A 224 -1.17 9.16 13.32
N TRP A 225 -0.15 8.66 13.99
CA TRP A 225 0.86 9.46 14.65
C TRP A 225 2.18 8.72 14.64
N TYR A 226 3.27 9.47 14.76
CA TYR A 226 4.59 8.91 14.90
C TYR A 226 5.45 9.73 15.86
N ILE A 227 6.40 9.07 16.48
CA ILE A 227 7.46 9.67 17.27
C ILE A 227 8.76 9.19 16.65
N ASP A 228 9.52 10.13 16.11
CA ASP A 228 10.87 9.87 15.63
C ASP A 228 11.86 10.46 16.64
N PHE A 229 12.80 9.62 17.03
CA PHE A 229 13.86 9.92 17.97
C PHE A 229 15.22 9.74 17.32
N GLY A 230 16.08 10.73 17.48
CA GLY A 230 17.44 10.72 16.98
C GLY A 230 17.73 11.91 16.07
N LYS A 231 19.02 12.14 15.84
CA LYS A 231 19.55 13.10 14.87
C LYS A 231 20.89 12.59 14.37
N GLU A 232 21.41 13.20 13.31
CA GLU A 232 22.77 12.94 12.86
C GLU A 232 23.78 13.15 14.01
N GLY A 233 24.70 12.20 14.20
CA GLY A 233 25.69 12.22 15.28
C GLY A 233 25.19 11.74 16.65
N PHE A 234 23.91 11.39 16.79
CA PHE A 234 23.41 10.72 18.00
C PHE A 234 23.47 9.19 17.82
N PRO A 235 23.90 8.42 18.84
CA PRO A 235 24.17 6.98 18.68
C PRO A 235 22.90 6.11 18.62
N VAL A 236 21.71 6.70 18.61
CA VAL A 236 20.44 5.95 18.55
C VAL A 236 19.47 6.67 17.62
N ALA A 237 18.83 5.91 16.73
CA ALA A 237 17.67 6.32 15.97
C ALA A 237 16.50 5.39 16.27
N SER A 238 15.30 5.92 16.45
CA SER A 238 14.11 5.11 16.74
C SER A 238 12.84 5.78 16.22
N ASP A 239 12.00 5.03 15.52
CA ASP A 239 10.68 5.49 15.08
C ASP A 239 9.61 4.58 15.68
N PHE A 240 8.62 5.18 16.32
CA PHE A 240 7.37 4.51 16.63
C PHE A 240 6.26 5.16 15.81
N SER A 241 5.46 4.35 15.12
CA SER A 241 4.26 4.84 14.43
C SER A 241 3.05 3.97 14.67
N PHE A 242 1.89 4.59 14.59
CA PHE A 242 0.59 3.98 14.83
C PHE A 242 -0.43 4.59 13.87
N GLU A 243 -1.26 3.76 13.27
CA GLU A 243 -2.36 4.16 12.38
C GLU A 243 -3.64 3.38 12.70
N LEU A 244 -4.76 4.07 12.62
CA LEU A 244 -6.12 3.54 12.71
C LEU A 244 -6.88 3.96 11.45
N GLY A 245 -7.46 3.01 10.73
CA GLY A 245 -8.31 3.25 9.58
C GLY A 245 -9.72 2.71 9.81
N THR A 246 -10.72 3.38 9.24
CA THR A 246 -12.07 2.82 9.16
C THR A 246 -12.40 2.50 7.71
N HIS A 247 -12.73 1.24 7.42
CA HIS A 247 -13.33 0.82 6.16
C HIS A 247 -14.78 1.27 6.13
N ARG A 248 -15.05 2.33 5.36
CA ARG A 248 -16.40 2.90 5.25
C ARG A 248 -17.19 2.37 4.07
N PHE A 249 -16.49 1.88 3.04
CA PHE A 249 -17.12 1.47 1.79
C PHE A 249 -16.51 0.14 1.35
N VAL A 250 -17.35 -0.86 1.18
CA VAL A 250 -17.09 -2.08 0.41
C VAL A 250 -18.44 -2.51 -0.15
N TYR A 251 -18.67 -2.37 -1.45
CA TYR A 251 -19.83 -2.99 -2.10
C TYR A 251 -19.40 -3.74 -3.35
N VAL A 252 -20.09 -4.84 -3.62
CA VAL A 252 -20.00 -5.63 -4.85
C VAL A 252 -21.37 -5.55 -5.50
N SER A 253 -21.51 -4.90 -6.66
CA SER A 253 -22.79 -4.92 -7.39
C SER A 253 -22.81 -6.12 -8.35
N GLY A 254 -23.53 -7.18 -8.01
CA GLY A 254 -23.99 -8.23 -8.93
C GLY A 254 -25.45 -7.99 -9.38
N ILE A 255 -25.86 -8.59 -10.50
CA ILE A 255 -27.22 -8.41 -11.06
C ILE A 255 -28.32 -8.94 -10.12
N ASP A 256 -28.05 -9.92 -9.26
CA ASP A 256 -29.00 -10.37 -8.24
C ASP A 256 -28.22 -10.99 -7.05
N GLU A 257 -28.69 -10.69 -5.84
CA GLU A 257 -28.50 -11.38 -4.55
C GLU A 257 -27.43 -10.94 -3.52
N ASP A 258 -26.17 -10.63 -3.83
CA ASP A 258 -25.20 -10.28 -2.76
C ASP A 258 -24.78 -8.81 -2.82
N LYS A 259 -25.61 -7.94 -2.24
CA LYS A 259 -25.29 -6.52 -2.14
C LYS A 259 -24.48 -6.19 -0.88
N ASP A 260 -24.63 -6.95 0.20
CA ASP A 260 -24.30 -6.54 1.60
C ASP A 260 -23.02 -5.70 1.76
N PRO A 261 -23.11 -4.46 2.28
CA PRO A 261 -21.94 -3.65 2.56
C PRO A 261 -21.03 -4.32 3.59
N ILE A 262 -19.72 -4.27 3.33
CA ILE A 262 -18.71 -4.66 4.32
C ILE A 262 -18.14 -3.38 4.96
N ARG A 263 -18.23 -3.30 6.29
CA ARG A 263 -17.55 -2.27 7.09
C ARG A 263 -16.46 -2.92 7.93
N GLY A 264 -15.52 -2.12 8.38
CA GLY A 264 -14.36 -2.66 9.07
C GLY A 264 -13.49 -1.61 9.71
N ASP A 265 -12.53 -2.07 10.51
CA ASP A 265 -11.45 -1.25 11.03
C ASP A 265 -10.08 -1.86 10.69
N SER A 266 -9.10 -0.99 10.57
CA SER A 266 -7.70 -1.34 10.47
C SER A 266 -6.96 -0.69 11.62
N LEU A 267 -6.05 -1.43 12.21
CA LEU A 267 -5.10 -0.92 13.19
C LEU A 267 -3.73 -1.43 12.82
N ALA A 268 -2.73 -0.58 12.84
CA ALA A 268 -1.35 -1.00 12.73
C ALA A 268 -0.44 -0.14 13.60
N TRP A 269 0.59 -0.77 14.13
CA TRP A 269 1.68 -0.08 14.79
C TRP A 269 2.99 -0.75 14.45
N LYS A 270 4.06 0.04 14.53
CA LYS A 270 5.42 -0.46 14.38
C LYS A 270 6.37 0.36 15.20
N TRP A 271 7.44 -0.29 15.58
CA TRP A 271 8.56 0.29 16.27
C TRP A 271 9.84 -0.24 15.63
N GLN A 272 10.73 0.66 15.25
CA GLN A 272 12.06 0.32 14.85
C GLN A 272 13.07 1.14 15.64
N THR A 273 14.16 0.50 16.07
CA THR A 273 15.30 1.19 16.66
C THR A 273 16.61 0.64 16.10
N ILE A 274 17.57 1.52 15.86
CA ILE A 274 18.94 1.22 15.45
C ILE A 274 19.86 1.99 16.39
N GLY A 275 20.89 1.34 16.91
CA GLY A 275 21.89 1.98 17.77
C GLY A 275 23.31 1.74 17.27
N ASP A 276 24.24 2.61 17.63
CA ASP A 276 25.66 2.48 17.34
C ASP A 276 26.38 1.96 18.59
N ILE A 277 27.07 0.81 18.46
CA ILE A 277 27.90 0.23 19.52
C ILE A 277 29.35 0.20 19.03
N PRO A 278 30.25 1.02 19.58
CA PRO A 278 31.66 0.98 19.21
C PRO A 278 32.30 -0.32 19.72
N GLY A 279 33.06 -0.98 18.86
CA GLY A 279 33.75 -2.25 19.14
C GLY A 279 35.17 -2.26 18.61
N GLY A 280 36.04 -1.42 19.17
CA GLY A 280 37.40 -1.22 18.69
C GLY A 280 37.42 -0.32 17.46
N ASP A 281 37.95 -0.82 16.34
CA ASP A 281 38.03 -0.10 15.07
C ASP A 281 36.73 -0.18 14.23
N LEU A 282 35.75 -0.96 14.69
CA LEU A 282 34.47 -1.18 14.01
C LEU A 282 33.32 -0.55 14.79
N VAL A 283 32.27 -0.14 14.07
CA VAL A 283 30.99 0.26 14.67
C VAL A 283 29.93 -0.76 14.31
N TYR A 284 29.30 -1.34 15.32
CA TYR A 284 28.18 -2.26 15.14
C TYR A 284 26.87 -1.48 15.20
N HIS A 285 25.96 -1.78 14.28
CA HIS A 285 24.65 -1.13 14.21
C HIS A 285 23.52 -2.13 14.48
N PRO A 286 23.34 -2.63 15.72
CA PRO A 286 22.22 -3.49 16.03
C PRO A 286 20.90 -2.76 15.81
N ALA A 287 19.95 -3.50 15.25
CA ALA A 287 18.63 -3.02 14.90
C ALA A 287 17.56 -3.99 15.40
N LEU A 288 16.47 -3.42 15.91
CA LEU A 288 15.26 -4.12 16.32
C LEU A 288 14.07 -3.55 15.55
N TYR A 289 13.20 -4.44 15.08
CA TYR A 289 11.93 -4.13 14.46
C TYR A 289 10.81 -4.93 15.12
N LEU A 290 9.73 -4.24 15.46
CA LEU A 290 8.46 -4.82 15.89
C LEU A 290 7.34 -4.20 15.06
N GLY A 291 6.41 -5.03 14.60
CA GLY A 291 5.24 -4.59 13.86
C GLY A 291 4.02 -5.42 14.24
N TYR A 292 2.87 -4.79 14.23
CA TYR A 292 1.59 -5.47 14.36
C TYR A 292 0.58 -4.76 13.50
N TRP A 293 -0.27 -5.53 12.84
CA TRP A 293 -1.46 -4.98 12.22
C TRP A 293 -2.63 -5.94 12.34
N ARG A 294 -3.82 -5.37 12.25
CA ARG A 294 -5.09 -6.09 12.26
C ARG A 294 -6.07 -5.37 11.35
N ASN A 295 -6.75 -6.13 10.52
CA ASN A 295 -7.94 -5.73 9.79
C ASN A 295 -9.14 -6.53 10.27
N HIS A 296 -10.26 -5.83 10.45
CA HIS A 296 -11.56 -6.39 10.79
C HIS A 296 -12.53 -6.06 9.66
N TYR A 297 -13.34 -7.02 9.26
CA TYR A 297 -14.38 -6.87 8.25
C TYR A 297 -15.67 -7.53 8.73
N GLN A 298 -16.79 -6.83 8.58
CA GLN A 298 -18.11 -7.27 8.98
C GLN A 298 -19.13 -6.92 7.90
N ARG A 299 -19.95 -7.89 7.49
CA ARG A 299 -21.11 -7.67 6.61
C ARG A 299 -22.30 -7.13 7.38
N TYR A 300 -23.00 -6.19 6.77
CA TYR A 300 -24.24 -5.60 7.28
C TYR A 300 -25.34 -5.68 6.21
N ALA A 301 -26.59 -5.76 6.64
CA ALA A 301 -27.75 -5.73 5.76
C ALA A 301 -27.98 -4.33 5.15
N TYR A 302 -28.62 -4.28 3.98
CA TYR A 302 -29.09 -3.03 3.37
C TYR A 302 -30.20 -2.39 4.18
N THR A 303 -30.25 -1.06 4.16
CA THR A 303 -31.42 -0.28 4.58
C THR A 303 -32.46 -0.20 3.46
N GLU A 304 -33.72 0.02 3.82
CA GLU A 304 -34.82 0.24 2.88
C GLU A 304 -34.64 1.51 2.01
N SER A 305 -33.73 2.42 2.38
CA SER A 305 -33.50 3.69 1.69
C SER A 305 -32.70 3.55 0.38
N ASN A 306 -32.13 2.36 0.10
CA ASN A 306 -31.36 2.08 -1.12
C ASN A 306 -30.23 3.10 -1.37
N ASP A 307 -29.75 3.78 -0.32
CA ASP A 307 -28.58 4.64 -0.35
C ASP A 307 -27.35 3.76 -0.07
N ASP A 308 -26.46 3.64 -1.05
CA ASP A 308 -25.21 2.86 -0.95
C ASP A 308 -24.28 3.38 0.16
N LEU A 309 -24.56 4.56 0.73
CA LEU A 309 -23.83 5.17 1.84
C LEU A 309 -24.48 4.91 3.21
N ASP A 310 -25.75 4.47 3.24
CA ASP A 310 -26.54 4.27 4.46
C ASP A 310 -26.69 2.77 4.77
N VAL A 311 -25.78 2.28 5.62
CA VAL A 311 -25.72 0.86 5.99
C VAL A 311 -26.50 0.64 7.28
N GLY A 312 -27.33 -0.39 7.33
CA GLY A 312 -28.12 -0.72 8.51
C GLY A 312 -27.23 -1.23 9.66
N ASP A 313 -27.77 -1.21 10.87
CA ASP A 313 -27.08 -1.75 12.05
C ASP A 313 -27.18 -3.28 12.15
N GLU A 314 -27.97 -3.92 11.28
CA GLU A 314 -28.19 -5.37 11.30
C GLU A 314 -27.03 -6.11 10.64
N VAL A 315 -26.45 -7.05 11.38
CA VAL A 315 -25.37 -7.91 10.92
C VAL A 315 -25.94 -9.02 10.04
N SER A 316 -25.56 -9.07 8.77
CA SER A 316 -26.07 -10.03 7.78
C SER A 316 -25.16 -11.23 7.55
N GLY A 317 -23.92 -11.20 8.06
CA GLY A 317 -22.94 -12.24 7.75
C GLY A 317 -21.72 -12.31 8.66
N ASN A 318 -20.68 -12.95 8.15
CA ASN A 318 -19.50 -13.33 8.92
C ASN A 318 -18.64 -12.12 9.36
N ASP A 319 -17.99 -12.32 10.52
CA ASP A 319 -16.95 -11.46 11.10
C ASP A 319 -15.57 -12.03 10.70
N TRP A 320 -14.81 -11.31 9.87
CA TRP A 320 -13.44 -11.68 9.51
C TRP A 320 -12.43 -10.80 10.22
N LYS A 321 -11.45 -11.43 10.87
CA LYS A 321 -10.30 -10.76 11.47
C LYS A 321 -9.04 -11.36 10.90
N ILE A 322 -8.21 -10.50 10.31
CA ILE A 322 -6.88 -10.84 9.81
C ILE A 322 -5.91 -10.01 10.64
N SER A 323 -4.88 -10.65 11.19
CA SER A 323 -3.85 -9.96 11.95
C SER A 323 -2.50 -10.57 11.67
N SER A 324 -1.47 -9.73 11.70
CA SER A 324 -0.09 -10.16 11.61
C SER A 324 0.74 -9.52 12.71
N PHE A 325 1.74 -10.26 13.15
CA PHE A 325 2.80 -9.78 14.03
C PHE A 325 4.14 -10.05 13.36
N SER A 326 5.00 -9.03 13.38
CA SER A 326 6.30 -9.05 12.73
C SER A 326 7.38 -8.71 13.74
N PHE A 327 8.45 -9.49 13.71
CA PHE A 327 9.62 -9.33 14.55
C PHE A 327 10.86 -9.42 13.67
N GLY A 328 11.81 -8.50 13.87
CA GLY A 328 13.07 -8.53 13.17
C GLY A 328 14.22 -8.08 14.06
N LEU A 329 15.34 -8.77 13.92
CA LEU A 329 16.64 -8.35 14.44
C LEU A 329 17.63 -8.30 13.29
N GLY A 330 18.49 -7.30 13.31
CA GLY A 330 19.57 -7.15 12.34
C GLY A 330 20.77 -6.49 12.99
N THR A 331 21.90 -6.58 12.31
CA THR A 331 23.07 -5.76 12.60
C THR A 331 23.80 -5.49 11.29
N SER A 332 24.25 -4.27 11.09
CA SER A 332 25.31 -3.96 10.14
C SER A 332 26.62 -3.66 10.88
N VAL A 333 27.73 -3.62 10.15
CA VAL A 333 29.05 -3.30 10.68
C VAL A 333 29.72 -2.36 9.69
N ASP A 334 30.20 -1.24 10.19
CA ASP A 334 30.99 -0.25 9.46
C ASP A 334 32.48 -0.30 9.87
#